data_AF-A0A6C0HLR8-F1
#
_entry.id   AF-A0A6C0HLR8-F1
#
_cell.length_a   1.000
_cell.length_b   1.000
_cell.length_c   1.000
_cell.angle_alpha   90.00
_cell.angle_beta   90.00
_cell.angle_gamma   90.00
#
_symmetry.space_group_name_H-M   'P 1'
#
loop_
_entity.id
_entity.type
_entity.pdbx_description
1 polymer ?
#
loop_
_entity_poly.entity_id
_entity_poly.type
_entity_poly.pdbx_seq_one_letter_code
_entity_poly.pdbx_strand_id
1 'polypeptide(L)'
;MLIPIRCYTCGKIIADKWEYYERELLRKKLAFNKDEDPLIINVNASEIKKTIAGEIMDELGFHRICCRKVMLTSIILIDDI
;
A
#
# COMPACT_ATOMS: atom_id res chain seq x y z
N MET A 1 -10.80 -0.05 14.23
CA MET A 1 -11.42 -0.90 13.19
C MET A 1 -10.31 -1.70 12.51
N LEU A 2 -10.46 -3.01 12.38
CA LEU A 2 -9.41 -3.92 11.86
C LEU A 2 -9.52 -4.12 10.34
N ILE A 3 -8.42 -4.55 9.72
CA ILE A 3 -8.38 -4.92 8.30
C ILE A 3 -9.22 -6.16 8.07
N PRO A 4 -10.00 -6.22 6.97
CA PRO A 4 -10.75 -7.43 6.64
C PRO A 4 -9.81 -8.59 6.34
N ILE A 5 -10.17 -9.78 6.83
CA ILE A 5 -9.40 -11.02 6.64
C ILE A 5 -9.23 -11.35 5.14
N ARG A 6 -10.27 -11.10 4.35
CA ARG A 6 -10.30 -11.33 2.89
C ARG A 6 -10.79 -10.09 2.15
N CYS A 7 -10.42 -9.98 0.87
CA CYS A 7 -10.98 -8.96 -0.01
C CYS A 7 -12.47 -9.21 -0.30
N TYR A 8 -13.29 -8.17 -0.18
CA TYR A 8 -14.73 -8.22 -0.44
C TYR A 8 -15.11 -8.67 -1.86
N THR A 9 -14.26 -8.42 -2.85
CA THR A 9 -14.54 -8.77 -4.26
C THR A 9 -13.84 -10.04 -4.71
N CYS A 10 -12.53 -10.16 -4.45
CA CYS A 10 -11.72 -11.27 -4.97
C CYS A 10 -11.65 -12.48 -4.02
N GLY A 11 -12.04 -12.34 -2.76
CA GLY A 11 -11.91 -13.39 -1.74
C GLY A 11 -10.47 -13.72 -1.32
N LYS A 12 -9.46 -13.07 -1.92
CA LYS A 12 -8.04 -13.25 -1.58
C LYS A 12 -7.79 -12.84 -0.13
N ILE A 13 -6.95 -13.61 0.57
CA ILE A 13 -6.50 -13.30 1.93
C ILE A 13 -5.60 -12.05 1.89
N ILE A 14 -5.89 -11.08 2.77
CA ILE A 14 -5.20 -9.77 2.84
C ILE A 14 -4.62 -9.52 4.23
N ALA A 15 -5.28 -9.95 5.31
CA ALA A 15 -4.88 -9.59 6.66
C ALA A 15 -3.46 -10.07 7.04
N ASP A 16 -3.00 -11.18 6.46
CA ASP A 16 -1.65 -11.72 6.63
C ASP A 16 -0.54 -10.81 6.05
N LYS A 17 -0.89 -9.89 5.16
CA LYS A 17 0.05 -9.08 4.38
C LYS A 17 0.20 -7.65 4.88
N TRP A 18 -0.64 -7.22 5.83
CA TRP A 18 -0.63 -5.85 6.31
C TRP A 18 0.70 -5.46 6.97
N GLU A 19 1.14 -6.24 7.95
CA GLU A 19 2.37 -5.95 8.69
C GLU A 19 3.59 -5.91 7.77
N TYR A 20 3.62 -6.77 6.75
CA TYR A 20 4.67 -6.75 5.75
C TYR A 20 4.66 -5.45 4.94
N TYR A 21 3.48 -5.03 4.47
CA TYR A 21 3.32 -3.80 3.71
C TYR A 21 3.74 -2.56 4.51
N GLU A 22 3.32 -2.46 5.76
CA GLU A 22 3.68 -1.34 6.64
C GLU A 22 5.19 -1.29 6.89
N ARG A 23 5.80 -2.43 7.19
CA ARG A 23 7.24 -2.55 7.40
C ARG A 23 8.04 -2.13 6.18
N GLU A 24 7.68 -2.62 5.00
CA GLU A 24 8.38 -2.28 3.76
C GLU A 24 8.14 -0.82 3.35
N LEU A 25 6.96 -0.27 3.64
CA LEU A 25 6.66 1.14 3.40
C LEU A 25 7.49 2.04 4.31
N LEU A 26 7.65 1.71 5.59
CA LEU A 26 8.54 2.41 6.52
C LEU A 26 10.01 2.28 6.10
N ARG A 27 10.45 1.07 5.71
CA ARG A 27 11.80 0.81 5.23
C ARG A 27 12.14 1.64 3.99
N LYS A 28 11.25 1.65 2.99
CA LYS A 28 11.45 2.44 1.78
C LYS A 28 11.37 3.94 2.08
N LYS A 29 10.49 4.41 2.97
CA LYS A 29 10.46 5.81 3.44
C LYS A 29 11.80 6.26 4.05
N LEU A 30 12.41 5.44 4.91
CA LEU A 30 13.72 5.74 5.53
C LEU A 30 14.86 5.83 4.50
N ALA A 31 14.79 5.05 3.42
CA ALA A 31 15.79 5.06 2.36
C ALA A 31 15.71 6.31 1.46
N PHE A 32 14.53 6.94 1.37
CA PHE A 32 14.29 8.13 0.56
C PHE A 32 14.34 9.40 1.43
N ASN A 33 15.52 10.00 1.55
CA ASN A 33 15.75 11.29 2.25
C ASN A 33 15.56 12.52 1.32
N LYS A 34 14.46 12.61 0.56
CA LYS A 34 14.12 13.82 -0.25
C LYS A 34 12.62 14.10 -0.26
N ASP A 35 12.30 15.40 -0.32
CA ASP A 35 11.02 16.12 -0.24
C ASP A 35 9.88 15.70 -1.21
N GLU A 36 9.91 14.50 -1.78
CA GLU A 36 8.83 13.98 -2.62
C GLU A 36 8.04 12.93 -1.85
N ASP A 37 6.81 13.27 -1.45
CA ASP A 37 5.90 12.34 -0.79
C ASP A 37 5.74 11.05 -1.64
N PRO A 38 6.03 9.85 -1.08
CA PRO A 38 6.03 8.55 -1.79
C PRO A 38 4.72 8.14 -2.49
N LEU A 39 3.66 8.92 -2.27
CA LEU A 39 2.27 8.64 -2.63
C LEU A 39 1.78 9.51 -3.79
N ILE A 40 2.54 10.52 -4.21
CA ILE A 40 2.13 11.47 -5.25
C ILE A 40 2.84 11.12 -6.56
N ILE A 41 2.05 10.86 -7.61
CA ILE A 41 2.57 10.69 -8.96
C ILE A 41 2.77 12.10 -9.54
N ASN A 42 4.00 12.47 -9.88
CA ASN A 42 4.27 13.73 -10.57
C ASN A 42 3.82 13.64 -12.03
N VAL A 43 2.66 14.22 -12.34
CA VAL A 43 2.05 14.18 -13.68
C VAL A 43 2.81 15.06 -14.69
N ASN A 44 3.65 15.99 -14.22
CA ASN A 44 4.42 16.91 -15.06
C ASN A 44 5.79 16.37 -15.48
N ALA A 45 6.23 15.25 -14.92
CA ALA A 45 7.48 14.61 -15.32
C ALA A 45 7.29 13.84 -16.64
N SER A 46 8.28 13.88 -17.51
CA SER A 46 8.32 13.17 -18.79
C SER A 46 8.29 11.63 -18.64
N GLU A 47 8.54 11.11 -17.44
CA GLU A 47 8.47 9.68 -17.11
C GLU A 47 7.57 9.46 -15.89
N ILE A 48 6.44 8.79 -16.10
CA ILE A 48 5.50 8.41 -15.03
C ILE A 48 6.06 7.18 -14.31
N LYS A 49 6.64 7.38 -13.13
CA LYS A 49 7.14 6.30 -12.26
C LYS A 49 6.06 5.86 -11.28
N LYS A 50 6.05 4.56 -10.95
CA LYS A 50 5.14 4.01 -9.94
C LYS A 50 5.51 4.52 -8.56
N THR A 51 4.51 4.68 -7.71
CA THR A 51 4.72 4.99 -6.29
C THR A 51 5.37 3.81 -5.56
N ILE A 52 6.03 4.10 -4.45
CA ILE A 52 6.62 3.10 -3.55
C ILE A 52 5.56 2.08 -3.10
N ALA A 53 4.36 2.56 -2.74
CA ALA A 53 3.22 1.71 -2.41
C ALA A 53 2.82 0.80 -3.59
N GLY A 54 2.85 1.34 -4.82
CA GLY A 54 2.59 0.59 -6.05
C GLY A 54 3.53 -0.60 -6.26
N GLU A 55 4.83 -0.38 -6.04
CA GLU A 55 5.86 -1.42 -6.15
C GLU A 55 5.69 -2.51 -5.08
N ILE A 56 5.50 -2.13 -3.81
CA ILE A 56 5.30 -3.09 -2.71
C ILE A 56 4.04 -3.94 -2.97
N MET A 57 2.97 -3.34 -3.51
CA MET A 57 1.77 -4.08 -3.87
C MET A 57 1.97 -5.04 -5.05
N ASP A 58 2.85 -4.70 -6.00
CA ASP A 58 3.26 -5.60 -7.08
C ASP A 58 4.06 -6.79 -6.53
N GLU A 59 4.99 -6.56 -5.60
CA GLU A 59 5.77 -7.59 -4.90
C GLU A 59 4.86 -8.55 -4.10
N LEU A 60 3.80 -8.05 -3.46
CA LEU A 60 2.80 -8.84 -2.73
C LEU A 60 1.83 -9.63 -3.65
N GLY A 61 1.98 -9.50 -4.96
CA GLY A 61 1.15 -10.16 -5.98
C GLY A 61 -0.29 -9.62 -6.03
N PHE A 62 -0.51 -8.36 -5.66
CA PHE A 62 -1.81 -7.71 -5.79
C PHE A 62 -1.96 -7.09 -7.19
N HIS A 63 -2.30 -7.88 -8.20
CA HIS A 63 -2.52 -7.35 -9.56
C HIS A 63 -3.93 -6.77 -9.77
N ARG A 64 -4.92 -7.25 -9.02
CA ARG A 64 -6.31 -6.80 -9.15
C ARG A 64 -6.58 -5.54 -8.33
N ILE A 65 -7.28 -4.58 -8.94
CA ILE A 65 -7.63 -3.31 -8.29
C ILE A 65 -8.45 -3.50 -7.00
N CYS A 66 -9.31 -4.51 -6.94
CA CYS A 66 -10.13 -4.77 -5.76
C CYS A 66 -9.30 -5.13 -4.53
N CYS A 67 -8.25 -5.93 -4.70
CA CYS A 67 -7.40 -6.34 -3.58
C CYS A 67 -6.45 -5.18 -3.19
N ARG A 68 -6.02 -4.32 -4.14
CA ARG A 68 -5.27 -3.07 -3.84
C ARG A 68 -6.11 -2.02 -3.12
N LYS A 69 -7.37 -1.83 -3.53
CA LYS A 69 -8.28 -0.85 -2.94
C LYS A 69 -8.41 -1.06 -1.44
N VAL A 70 -8.68 -2.30 -1.02
CA VAL A 70 -8.81 -2.65 0.40
C VAL A 70 -7.56 -2.27 1.19
N MET A 71 -6.38 -2.53 0.65
CA MET A 71 -5.10 -2.22 1.27
C MET A 71 -4.82 -0.71 1.37
N LEU A 72 -5.20 0.06 0.36
CA LEU A 72 -4.96 1.50 0.34
C LEU A 72 -5.96 2.29 1.21
N THR A 73 -7.20 1.82 1.32
CA THR A 73 -8.27 2.54 2.03
C THR A 73 -8.50 2.04 3.45
N SER A 74 -7.82 0.98 3.89
CA SER A 74 -7.98 0.48 5.26
C SER A 74 -7.37 1.46 6.25
N ILE A 75 -8.20 1.98 7.15
CA ILE A 75 -7.79 2.80 8.28
C ILE A 75 -7.93 1.95 9.53
N ILE A 76 -6.82 1.75 10.24
CA ILE A 76 -6.78 0.95 11.46
C ILE A 76 -7.08 1.85 12.66
N LEU A 77 -8.35 1.92 13.04
CA LEU A 77 -8.79 2.71 14.21
C LEU A 77 -8.71 1.92 15.53
N ILE A 78 -7.86 0.89 15.65
CA ILE A 78 -7.76 0.13 16.91
C ILE A 78 -6.71 0.72 17.85
N ASP A 79 -5.73 1.44 17.31
CA ASP A 79 -4.67 2.07 18.10
C ASP A 79 -5.16 3.32 18.85
N ASP A 80 -6.30 3.88 18.42
CA ASP A 80 -6.92 5.09 18.99
C ASP A 80 -7.94 4.79 20.11
N ILE A 81 -8.28 3.52 20.35
CA ILE A 81 -9.25 3.09 21.39
C ILE A 81 -8.48 2.46 22.55
#